data_AF-A0A2G9FE15-F1
#
_entry.id   AF-A0A2G9FE15-F1
#
_cell.length_a   1.000
_cell.length_b   1.000
_cell.length_c   1.000
_cell.angle_alpha   90.00
_cell.angle_beta   90.00
_cell.angle_gamma   90.00
#
_symmetry.space_group_name_H-M   'P 1'
#
loop_
_entity.id
_entity.type
_entity.pdbx_description
1 polymer ?
#
loop_
_entity_poly.entity_id
_entity_poly.type
_entity_poly.pdbx_seq_one_letter_code
_entity_poly.pdbx_strand_id
1 'polypeptide(L)'
;MTPALVGCQSWEVQSIKDLKNIAYVPQAHSFSFSYTVRELSIMGRAKYLNIFSTPSKSDYDIVEKVLDEMGILYLKDRKCSELSGGQLQLVFLARALVGEPKILILDEPESHLDFKNQTKILRTIVQLAKKKNITCIFNTHYPEYALRISDKSMLIGKDDYIIGKTSEIINEENLKKYFGINTKIIEIEDEKQKIKSVVITDNLEKE
;
A
#
# COMPACT_ATOMS: atom_id res chain seq x y z
N MET A 1 1.68 -12.06 -9.91
CA MET A 1 1.44 -11.04 -8.86
C MET A 1 2.68 -11.02 -7.98
N THR A 2 3.21 -9.84 -7.64
CA THR A 2 4.48 -9.70 -6.89
C THR A 2 4.22 -9.07 -5.53
N PRO A 3 4.22 -9.85 -4.44
CA PRO A 3 4.27 -9.28 -3.10
C PRO A 3 5.61 -8.61 -2.82
N ALA A 4 5.59 -7.44 -2.23
CA ALA A 4 6.76 -6.66 -1.90
C ALA A 4 6.64 -6.09 -0.47
N LEU A 5 7.77 -6.01 0.22
CA LEU A 5 7.87 -5.60 1.61
C LEU A 5 8.74 -4.34 1.74
N VAL A 6 8.23 -3.36 2.49
CA VAL A 6 8.89 -2.08 2.81
C VAL A 6 8.99 -1.92 4.32
N GLY A 7 10.17 -1.60 4.83
CA GLY A 7 10.42 -1.43 6.27
C GLY A 7 10.43 -2.78 6.99
N CYS A 8 11.44 -3.61 6.74
CA CYS A 8 11.53 -4.94 7.35
C CYS A 8 11.96 -4.85 8.83
N GLN A 9 11.00 -5.06 9.73
CA GLN A 9 11.26 -5.45 11.11
C GLN A 9 10.97 -6.94 11.30
N SER A 10 11.75 -7.63 12.12
CA SER A 10 11.43 -9.00 12.52
C SER A 10 10.21 -9.00 13.44
N TRP A 11 9.10 -9.55 12.97
CA TRP A 11 7.86 -9.72 13.72
C TRP A 11 7.42 -11.17 13.64
N GLU A 12 7.05 -11.75 14.78
CA GLU A 12 6.50 -13.09 14.89
C GLU A 12 5.08 -12.98 15.45
N VAL A 13 4.10 -13.52 14.72
CA VAL A 13 2.70 -13.56 15.18
C VAL A 13 2.55 -14.81 16.04
N GLN A 14 2.54 -14.63 17.36
CA GLN A 14 2.46 -15.75 18.30
C GLN A 14 1.03 -15.99 18.81
N SER A 15 0.13 -15.01 18.68
CA SER A 15 -1.24 -15.10 19.17
C SER A 15 -2.25 -14.23 18.41
N ILE A 16 -3.54 -14.51 18.57
CA ILE A 16 -4.65 -13.66 18.08
C ILE A 16 -4.55 -12.22 18.62
N LYS A 17 -3.92 -12.00 19.78
CA LYS A 17 -3.73 -10.67 20.35
C LYS A 17 -2.78 -9.81 19.51
N ASP A 18 -1.94 -10.41 18.68
CA ASP A 18 -1.02 -9.70 17.78
C ASP A 18 -1.73 -9.13 16.55
N LEU A 19 -2.93 -9.63 16.23
CA LEU A 19 -3.77 -9.09 15.15
C LEU A 19 -4.10 -7.61 15.36
N LYS A 20 -4.11 -7.12 16.61
CA LYS A 20 -4.31 -5.70 16.89
C LYS A 20 -3.18 -4.82 16.32
N ASN A 21 -2.02 -5.39 16.00
CA ASN A 21 -0.90 -4.65 15.41
C ASN A 21 -0.94 -4.69 13.87
N ILE A 22 -1.86 -5.44 13.27
CA ILE A 22 -1.99 -5.59 11.82
C ILE A 22 -3.17 -4.75 11.35
N ALA A 23 -3.01 -4.03 10.25
CA ALA A 23 -4.10 -3.39 9.53
C ALA A 23 -4.07 -3.79 8.05
N TYR A 24 -5.26 -3.88 7.45
CA TYR A 24 -5.44 -4.24 6.05
C TYR A 24 -6.12 -3.10 5.30
N VAL A 25 -5.58 -2.78 4.13
CA VAL A 25 -6.09 -1.79 3.19
C VAL A 25 -6.51 -2.53 1.93
N PRO A 26 -7.82 -2.69 1.68
CA PRO A 26 -8.29 -3.32 0.45
C PRO A 26 -8.03 -2.43 -0.76
N GLN A 27 -8.09 -3.03 -1.95
CA GLN A 27 -8.21 -2.30 -3.20
C GLN A 27 -9.53 -1.52 -3.21
N ALA A 28 -9.49 -0.25 -3.60
CA ALA A 28 -10.69 0.57 -3.68
C ALA A 28 -11.63 0.06 -4.79
N HIS A 29 -12.74 -0.54 -4.39
CA HIS A 29 -13.92 -0.74 -5.22
C HIS A 29 -15.02 0.26 -4.86
N SER A 30 -16.01 0.43 -5.75
CA SER A 30 -17.13 1.33 -5.53
C SER A 30 -17.87 0.97 -4.24
N PHE A 31 -17.88 1.91 -3.29
CA PHE A 31 -18.54 1.74 -2.00
C PHE A 31 -20.02 2.14 -2.12
N SER A 32 -20.94 1.20 -1.93
CA SER A 32 -22.39 1.46 -2.04
C SER A 32 -23.00 2.15 -0.81
N PHE A 33 -22.23 2.34 0.26
CA PHE A 33 -22.71 2.95 1.50
C PHE A 33 -22.32 4.42 1.61
N SER A 34 -23.25 5.25 2.09
CA SER A 34 -23.14 6.72 2.16
C SER A 34 -22.42 7.23 3.42
N TYR A 35 -21.34 6.57 3.85
CA TYR A 35 -20.54 7.09 4.97
C TYR A 35 -19.74 8.32 4.56
N THR A 36 -19.56 9.24 5.49
CA THR A 36 -18.55 10.29 5.37
C THR A 36 -17.15 9.72 5.56
N VAL A 37 -16.14 10.46 5.07
CA VAL A 37 -14.72 10.11 5.30
C VAL A 37 -14.41 9.95 6.79
N ARG A 38 -14.94 10.83 7.64
CA ARG A 38 -14.77 10.75 9.09
C ARG A 38 -15.38 9.48 9.66
N GLU A 39 -16.61 9.14 9.28
CA GLU A 39 -17.31 7.92 9.73
C GLU A 39 -16.63 6.63 9.26
N LEU A 40 -16.11 6.61 8.04
CA LEU A 40 -15.36 5.45 7.56
C LEU A 40 -14.02 5.33 8.30
N SER A 41 -13.35 6.46 8.57
CA SER A 41 -12.03 6.47 9.22
C SER A 41 -12.11 6.07 10.70
N ILE A 42 -13.15 6.50 11.42
CA ILE A 42 -13.31 6.16 12.85
C ILE A 42 -13.50 4.66 13.08
N MET A 43 -13.98 3.91 12.07
CA MET A 43 -14.05 2.44 12.15
C MET A 43 -12.68 1.79 12.39
N GLY A 44 -11.58 2.47 12.02
CA GLY A 44 -10.22 2.04 12.36
C GLY A 44 -9.94 1.96 13.86
N ARG A 45 -10.73 2.66 14.69
CA ARG A 45 -10.64 2.63 16.16
C ARG A 45 -11.42 1.49 16.80
N ALA A 46 -12.19 0.70 16.05
CA ALA A 46 -13.06 -0.34 16.59
C ALA A 46 -12.34 -1.29 17.57
N LYS A 47 -11.07 -1.61 17.34
CA LYS A 47 -10.27 -2.48 18.21
C LYS A 47 -9.88 -1.88 19.58
N TYR A 48 -10.05 -0.57 19.77
CA TYR A 48 -9.83 0.12 21.04
C TYR A 48 -11.14 0.36 21.80
N LEU A 49 -12.28 0.09 21.17
CA LEU A 49 -13.61 0.27 21.74
C LEU A 49 -14.11 -1.03 22.35
N ASN A 50 -14.75 -0.92 23.51
CA ASN A 50 -15.54 -2.02 24.07
C ASN A 50 -16.85 -2.17 23.28
N ILE A 51 -17.43 -3.38 23.27
CA ILE A 51 -18.62 -3.75 22.49
C ILE A 51 -19.84 -2.83 22.70
N PHE A 52 -19.90 -2.11 23.83
CA PHE A 52 -21.00 -1.19 24.17
C PHE A 52 -20.54 0.27 24.31
N SER A 53 -19.39 0.62 23.76
CA SER A 53 -18.84 1.98 23.82
C SER A 53 -18.92 2.68 22.47
N THR A 54 -19.06 4.00 22.52
CA THR A 54 -18.97 4.88 21.35
C THR A 54 -17.59 5.51 21.27
N PRO A 55 -17.10 5.87 20.06
CA PRO A 55 -15.87 6.62 19.91
C PRO A 55 -15.85 7.90 20.75
N SER A 56 -14.74 8.14 21.44
CA SER A 56 -14.54 9.33 22.26
C SER A 56 -14.07 10.52 21.42
N LYS A 57 -14.06 11.73 22.00
CA LYS A 57 -13.45 12.90 21.35
C LYS A 57 -11.99 12.64 20.95
N SER A 58 -11.22 11.95 21.81
CA SER A 58 -9.84 11.57 21.53
C SER A 58 -9.69 10.67 20.31
N ASP A 59 -10.68 9.81 20.03
CA ASP A 59 -10.66 8.96 18.83
C ASP A 59 -10.88 9.78 17.56
N TYR A 60 -11.77 10.78 17.61
CA TYR A 60 -11.94 11.72 16.51
C TYR A 60 -10.72 12.61 16.30
N ASP A 61 -10.05 13.05 17.37
CA ASP A 61 -8.81 13.82 17.27
C ASP A 61 -7.70 13.02 16.55
N ILE A 62 -7.59 11.71 16.81
CA ILE A 62 -6.68 10.80 16.09
C ILE A 62 -7.08 10.72 14.61
N VAL A 63 -8.37 10.58 14.30
CA VAL A 63 -8.87 10.57 12.92
C VAL A 63 -8.48 11.85 12.19
N GLU A 64 -8.75 13.01 12.77
CA GLU A 64 -8.42 14.29 12.11
C GLU A 64 -6.92 14.45 11.90
N LYS A 65 -6.09 14.06 12.88
CA LYS A 65 -4.63 14.06 12.74
C LYS A 65 -4.16 13.18 11.58
N VAL A 66 -4.67 11.94 11.47
CA VAL A 66 -4.29 11.03 10.38
C VAL A 66 -4.76 11.55 9.02
N LEU A 67 -5.98 12.08 8.93
CA LEU A 67 -6.48 12.69 7.70
C LEU A 67 -5.65 13.90 7.26
N ASP A 68 -5.16 14.70 8.22
CA ASP A 68 -4.28 15.83 7.96
C ASP A 68 -2.89 15.40 7.47
N GLU A 69 -2.27 14.43 8.14
CA GLU A 69 -0.99 13.84 7.73
C GLU A 69 -1.04 13.26 6.31
N MET A 70 -2.21 12.77 5.88
CA MET A 70 -2.45 12.24 4.53
C MET A 70 -2.85 13.33 3.51
N GLY A 71 -3.02 14.57 3.96
CA GLY A 71 -3.44 15.70 3.16
C GLY A 71 -4.83 15.51 2.57
N ILE A 72 -5.75 14.93 3.33
CA ILE A 72 -7.16 14.69 2.94
C ILE A 72 -8.16 15.18 4.01
N LEU A 73 -7.73 15.94 5.02
CA LEU A 73 -8.61 16.48 6.07
C LEU A 73 -9.78 17.29 5.51
N TYR A 74 -9.57 18.03 4.40
CA TYR A 74 -10.62 18.80 3.72
C TYR A 74 -11.77 17.94 3.17
N LEU A 75 -11.59 16.61 3.09
CA LEU A 75 -12.62 15.65 2.67
C LEU A 75 -13.44 15.10 3.85
N LYS A 76 -13.12 15.43 5.11
CA LYS A 76 -13.63 14.72 6.29
C LYS A 76 -15.15 14.58 6.38
N ASP A 77 -15.89 15.59 5.93
CA ASP A 77 -17.35 15.62 5.98
C ASP A 77 -17.99 15.24 4.63
N ARG A 78 -17.20 14.93 3.59
CA ARG A 78 -17.72 14.46 2.30
C ARG A 78 -18.07 12.97 2.35
N LYS A 79 -19.08 12.57 1.58
CA LYS A 79 -19.45 11.16 1.42
C LYS A 79 -18.41 10.41 0.60
N CYS A 80 -18.06 9.20 1.01
CA CYS A 80 -17.14 8.33 0.29
C CYS A 80 -17.59 8.01 -1.13
N SER A 81 -18.91 7.99 -1.38
CA SER A 81 -19.51 7.80 -2.71
C SER A 81 -19.26 8.96 -3.68
N GLU A 82 -18.82 10.13 -3.20
CA GLU A 82 -18.54 11.32 -4.02
C GLU A 82 -17.04 11.47 -4.34
N LEU A 83 -16.19 10.56 -3.84
CA LEU A 83 -14.75 10.65 -3.96
C LEU A 83 -14.27 10.00 -5.26
N SER A 84 -13.14 10.48 -5.79
CA SER A 84 -12.41 9.73 -6.81
C SER A 84 -11.84 8.44 -6.22
N GLY A 85 -11.54 7.44 -7.06
CA GLY A 85 -10.92 6.19 -6.60
C GLY A 85 -9.63 6.43 -5.79
N GLY A 86 -8.80 7.38 -6.20
CA GLY A 86 -7.57 7.76 -5.48
C GLY A 86 -7.83 8.40 -4.13
N GLN A 87 -8.84 9.26 -4.03
CA GLN A 87 -9.25 9.82 -2.74
C GLN A 87 -9.80 8.72 -1.82
N LEU A 88 -10.63 7.81 -2.34
CA LEU A 88 -11.17 6.70 -1.58
C LEU A 88 -10.07 5.75 -1.07
N GLN A 89 -9.06 5.46 -1.90
CA GLN A 89 -7.91 4.65 -1.49
C GLN A 89 -7.13 5.31 -0.34
N LEU A 90 -6.93 6.63 -0.40
CA LEU A 90 -6.34 7.38 0.72
C LEU A 90 -7.20 7.31 1.98
N VAL A 91 -8.53 7.30 1.86
CA VAL A 91 -9.43 7.14 3.02
C VAL A 91 -9.32 5.72 3.62
N PHE A 92 -9.21 4.67 2.79
CA PHE A 92 -8.99 3.32 3.31
C PHE A 92 -7.65 3.17 4.04
N LEU A 93 -6.61 3.79 3.49
CA LEU A 93 -5.31 3.86 4.14
C LEU A 93 -5.39 4.68 5.45
N ALA A 94 -6.11 5.81 5.48
CA ALA A 94 -6.34 6.58 6.71
C ALA A 94 -7.04 5.75 7.78
N ARG A 95 -8.13 5.04 7.42
CA ARG A 95 -8.84 4.13 8.32
C ARG A 95 -7.90 3.08 8.92
N ALA A 96 -7.02 2.48 8.13
CA ALA A 96 -6.04 1.52 8.62
C ALA A 96 -5.04 2.15 9.59
N LEU A 97 -4.55 3.36 9.30
CA LEU A 97 -3.56 4.07 10.10
C LEU A 97 -4.09 4.65 11.40
N VAL A 98 -5.36 5.01 11.45
CA VAL A 98 -6.06 5.40 12.69
C VAL A 98 -6.03 4.28 13.73
N GLY A 99 -5.89 3.03 13.27
CA GLY A 99 -5.63 1.88 14.12
C GLY A 99 -4.19 1.79 14.66
N GLU A 100 -3.29 2.72 14.36
CA GLU A 100 -1.89 2.70 14.82
C GLU A 100 -1.19 1.33 14.63
N PRO A 101 -1.23 0.76 13.41
CA PRO A 101 -0.67 -0.57 13.16
C PRO A 101 0.86 -0.54 13.21
N LYS A 102 1.45 -1.70 13.50
CA LYS A 102 2.88 -1.98 13.31
C LYS A 102 3.15 -2.70 11.99
N ILE A 103 2.15 -3.41 11.48
CA ILE A 103 2.17 -4.07 10.17
C ILE A 103 0.98 -3.56 9.35
N LEU A 104 1.24 -3.09 8.14
CA LEU A 104 0.23 -2.61 7.21
C LEU A 104 0.26 -3.49 5.96
N ILE A 105 -0.84 -4.18 5.69
CA ILE A 105 -1.02 -5.00 4.49
C ILE A 105 -1.88 -4.19 3.52
N LEU A 106 -1.39 -3.98 2.29
CA LEU A 106 -2.09 -3.22 1.27
C LEU A 106 -2.34 -4.09 0.05
N ASP A 107 -3.60 -4.14 -0.38
CA ASP A 107 -4.02 -4.86 -1.56
C ASP A 107 -4.05 -3.93 -2.77
N GLU A 108 -3.08 -4.06 -3.66
CA GLU A 108 -2.89 -3.27 -4.88
C GLU A 108 -3.18 -1.77 -4.69
N PRO A 109 -2.46 -1.10 -3.77
CA PRO A 109 -2.81 0.25 -3.35
C PRO A 109 -2.69 1.30 -4.46
N GLU A 110 -2.02 1.00 -5.56
CA GLU A 110 -1.82 1.87 -6.71
C GLU A 110 -2.76 1.59 -7.89
N SER A 111 -3.49 0.48 -7.88
CA SER A 111 -4.32 0.07 -9.01
C SER A 111 -5.49 1.03 -9.23
N HIS A 112 -5.87 1.23 -10.51
CA HIS A 112 -6.96 2.12 -10.94
C HIS A 112 -6.77 3.62 -10.61
N LEU A 113 -5.53 4.04 -10.34
CA LEU A 113 -5.19 5.44 -10.04
C LEU A 113 -4.40 6.10 -11.17
N ASP A 114 -4.56 7.41 -11.33
CA ASP A 114 -3.65 8.20 -12.16
C ASP A 114 -2.22 8.26 -11.57
N PHE A 115 -1.23 8.57 -12.41
CA PHE A 115 0.19 8.60 -12.02
C PHE A 115 0.49 9.52 -10.81
N LYS A 116 -0.27 10.62 -10.66
CA LYS A 116 -0.09 11.56 -9.55
C LYS A 116 -0.52 10.90 -8.24
N ASN A 117 -1.66 10.24 -8.22
CA ASN A 117 -2.20 9.54 -7.06
C ASN A 117 -1.40 8.28 -6.72
N GLN A 118 -0.95 7.51 -7.73
CA GLN A 118 -0.01 6.39 -7.53
C GLN A 118 1.26 6.85 -6.82
N THR A 119 1.89 7.92 -7.33
CA THR A 119 3.10 8.49 -6.73
C THR A 119 2.85 8.97 -5.31
N LYS A 120 1.69 9.58 -5.03
CA LYS A 120 1.31 10.02 -3.68
C LYS A 120 1.24 8.82 -2.73
N ILE A 121 0.55 7.74 -3.12
CA ILE A 121 0.41 6.53 -2.30
C ILE A 121 1.76 5.86 -2.04
N LEU A 122 2.57 5.63 -3.07
CA LEU A 122 3.90 5.03 -2.91
C LEU A 122 4.79 5.86 -1.98
N ARG A 123 4.75 7.19 -2.08
CA ARG A 123 5.45 8.09 -1.15
C ARG A 123 4.93 7.97 0.27
N THR A 124 3.61 7.88 0.45
CA THR A 124 3.01 7.67 1.77
C THR A 124 3.48 6.36 2.39
N ILE A 125 3.49 5.24 1.64
CA ILE A 125 3.98 3.94 2.13
C ILE A 125 5.43 4.04 2.60
N VAL A 126 6.32 4.69 1.83
CA VAL A 126 7.72 4.90 2.21
C VAL A 126 7.83 5.77 3.47
N GLN A 127 7.03 6.82 3.59
CA GLN A 127 7.04 7.70 4.76
C GLN A 127 6.56 6.97 6.02
N LEU A 128 5.52 6.14 5.91
CA LEU A 128 5.03 5.31 7.01
C LEU A 128 6.11 4.34 7.49
N ALA A 129 6.77 3.67 6.54
CA ALA A 129 7.85 2.74 6.88
C ALA A 129 9.02 3.43 7.59
N LYS A 130 9.49 4.56 7.05
CA LYS A 130 10.69 5.25 7.57
C LYS A 130 10.43 6.09 8.82
N LYS A 131 9.33 6.84 8.86
CA LYS A 131 9.06 7.81 9.94
C LYS A 131 8.27 7.20 11.10
N LYS A 132 7.36 6.27 10.80
CA LYS A 132 6.49 5.63 11.81
C LYS A 132 6.94 4.23 12.17
N ASN A 133 8.00 3.72 11.54
CA ASN A 133 8.57 2.42 11.84
C ASN A 133 7.55 1.27 11.66
N ILE A 134 6.72 1.39 10.63
CA ILE A 134 5.67 0.44 10.26
C ILE A 134 6.22 -0.50 9.19
N THR A 135 6.01 -1.81 9.34
CA THR A 135 6.28 -2.76 8.25
C THR A 135 5.11 -2.75 7.27
N CYS A 136 5.36 -2.41 6.02
CA CYS A 136 4.37 -2.43 4.96
C CYS A 136 4.57 -3.65 4.07
N ILE A 137 3.49 -4.37 3.77
CA ILE A 137 3.45 -5.47 2.82
C ILE A 137 2.40 -5.10 1.77
N PHE A 138 2.77 -5.06 0.50
CA PHE A 138 1.82 -4.79 -0.57
C PHE A 138 2.05 -5.73 -1.74
N ASN A 139 0.99 -6.09 -2.46
CA ASN A 139 1.08 -6.74 -3.76
C ASN A 139 1.00 -5.69 -4.86
N THR A 140 1.73 -5.93 -5.94
CA THR A 140 1.68 -5.10 -7.14
C THR A 140 1.80 -5.95 -8.40
N HIS A 141 1.23 -5.46 -9.49
CA HIS A 141 1.45 -5.96 -10.84
C HIS A 141 2.60 -5.26 -11.56
N TYR A 142 3.19 -4.23 -10.94
CA TYR A 142 4.23 -3.39 -11.52
C TYR A 142 5.58 -3.63 -10.82
N PRO A 143 6.51 -4.41 -11.42
CA PRO A 143 7.81 -4.70 -10.80
C PRO A 143 8.64 -3.45 -10.50
N GLU A 144 8.46 -2.39 -11.29
CA GLU A 144 9.08 -1.07 -11.08
C GLU A 144 8.73 -0.45 -9.72
N TYR A 145 7.51 -0.64 -9.20
CA TYR A 145 7.11 -0.12 -7.90
C TYR A 145 7.78 -0.92 -6.78
N ALA A 146 7.87 -2.25 -6.93
CA ALA A 146 8.65 -3.07 -6.02
C ALA A 146 10.10 -2.57 -5.95
N LEU A 147 10.77 -2.41 -7.10
CA LEU A 147 12.14 -1.88 -7.22
C LEU A 147 12.32 -0.50 -6.58
N ARG A 148 11.29 0.35 -6.63
CA ARG A 148 11.38 1.74 -6.17
C ARG A 148 11.24 1.89 -4.66
N ILE A 149 10.40 1.08 -4.02
CA ILE A 149 10.05 1.30 -2.61
C ILE A 149 10.32 0.12 -1.68
N SER A 150 10.63 -1.08 -2.19
CA SER A 150 10.67 -2.30 -1.37
C SER A 150 12.08 -2.73 -1.02
N ASP A 151 12.28 -3.13 0.23
CA ASP A 151 13.54 -3.72 0.72
C ASP A 151 13.66 -5.20 0.32
N LYS A 152 12.52 -5.91 0.36
CA LYS A 152 12.41 -7.32 -0.05
C LYS A 152 11.24 -7.51 -1.00
N SER A 153 11.36 -8.49 -1.88
CA SER A 153 10.28 -8.90 -2.79
C SER A 153 10.12 -10.40 -2.78
N MET A 154 8.90 -10.84 -3.07
CA MET A 154 8.54 -12.21 -3.35
C MET A 154 7.90 -12.29 -4.73
N LEU A 155 8.35 -13.23 -5.54
CA LEU A 155 7.67 -13.60 -6.79
C LEU A 155 6.95 -14.92 -6.55
N ILE A 156 5.66 -14.96 -6.90
CA ILE A 156 4.83 -16.15 -6.78
C ILE A 156 4.50 -16.64 -8.20
N GLY A 157 4.91 -17.88 -8.49
CA GLY A 157 4.54 -18.63 -9.68
C GLY A 157 3.36 -19.56 -9.40
N LYS A 158 3.04 -20.43 -10.36
CA LYS A 158 1.94 -21.39 -10.20
C LYS A 158 2.24 -22.45 -9.12
N ASP A 159 3.49 -22.94 -9.11
CA ASP A 159 3.92 -24.08 -8.29
C ASP A 159 5.13 -23.76 -7.40
N ASP A 160 5.71 -22.56 -7.54
CA ASP A 160 6.90 -22.14 -6.80
C ASP A 160 6.86 -20.67 -6.40
N TYR A 161 7.77 -20.28 -5.51
CA TYR A 161 7.99 -18.89 -5.14
C TYR A 161 9.47 -18.65 -4.84
N ILE A 162 9.90 -17.39 -4.98
CA ILE A 162 11.21 -16.92 -4.53
C ILE A 162 11.06 -15.66 -3.71
N ILE A 163 11.85 -15.54 -2.63
CA ILE A 163 11.84 -14.38 -1.73
C ILE A 163 13.27 -13.97 -1.39
N GLY A 164 13.52 -12.67 -1.33
CA GLY A 164 14.86 -12.14 -1.09
C GLY A 164 14.91 -10.62 -1.17
N LYS A 165 16.12 -10.06 -1.28
CA LYS A 165 16.27 -8.62 -1.51
C LYS A 165 15.67 -8.24 -2.85
N THR A 166 14.97 -7.12 -2.90
CA THR A 166 14.26 -6.70 -4.12
C THR A 166 15.17 -6.63 -5.35
N SER A 167 16.41 -6.15 -5.19
CA SER A 167 17.39 -6.04 -6.28
C SER A 167 17.90 -7.39 -6.80
N GLU A 168 17.80 -8.45 -6.01
CA GLU A 168 18.21 -9.81 -6.38
C GLU A 168 17.04 -10.57 -7.01
N ILE A 169 15.82 -10.33 -6.51
CA ILE A 169 14.60 -11.02 -6.95
C ILE A 169 14.03 -10.41 -8.22
N ILE A 170 13.93 -9.08 -8.30
CA ILE A 170 13.38 -8.39 -9.48
C ILE A 170 14.51 -8.15 -10.48
N ASN A 171 14.77 -9.18 -11.29
CA ASN A 171 15.74 -9.17 -12.39
C ASN A 171 15.12 -9.73 -13.68
N GLU A 172 15.79 -9.55 -14.81
CA GLU A 172 15.26 -9.88 -16.14
C GLU A 172 14.94 -11.39 -16.30
N GLU A 173 15.76 -12.27 -15.74
CA GLU A 173 15.57 -13.72 -15.78
C GLU A 173 14.32 -14.14 -15.00
N ASN A 174 14.17 -13.64 -13.77
CA ASN A 174 13.03 -13.92 -12.93
C ASN A 174 11.75 -13.30 -13.51
N LEU A 175 11.81 -12.09 -14.07
CA LEU A 175 10.65 -11.49 -14.75
C LEU A 175 10.20 -12.34 -15.94
N LYS A 176 11.14 -12.86 -16.73
CA LYS A 176 10.81 -13.80 -17.81
C LYS A 176 10.18 -15.10 -17.28
N LYS A 177 10.74 -15.68 -16.22
CA LYS A 177 10.23 -16.93 -15.62
C LYS A 177 8.82 -16.76 -15.03
N TYR A 178 8.60 -15.73 -14.23
CA TYR A 178 7.39 -15.57 -13.43
C TYR A 178 6.27 -14.79 -14.15
N PHE A 179 6.62 -13.92 -15.10
CA PHE A 179 5.64 -13.13 -15.85
C PHE A 179 5.54 -13.50 -17.34
N GLY A 180 6.48 -14.31 -17.86
CA GLY A 180 6.45 -14.74 -19.26
C GLY A 180 6.78 -13.65 -20.27
N ILE A 181 7.39 -12.54 -19.83
CA ILE A 181 7.70 -11.36 -20.65
C ILE A 181 9.22 -11.15 -20.77
N ASN A 182 9.69 -10.69 -21.93
CA ASN A 182 11.07 -10.22 -22.04
C ASN A 182 11.14 -8.75 -21.61
N THR A 183 12.08 -8.44 -20.72
CA THR A 183 12.25 -7.10 -20.16
C THR A 183 13.71 -6.69 -20.10
N LYS A 184 13.95 -5.38 -20.14
CA LYS A 184 15.23 -4.75 -19.78
C LYS A 184 15.05 -3.85 -18.57
N ILE A 185 15.92 -3.98 -17.58
CA ILE A 185 15.96 -3.07 -16.43
C ILE A 185 17.02 -2.01 -16.70
N ILE A 186 16.58 -0.77 -16.90
CA ILE A 186 17.46 0.37 -17.14
C ILE A 186 17.51 1.29 -15.93
N GLU A 187 18.65 1.93 -15.73
CA GLU A 187 18.80 3.00 -14.74
C GLU A 187 18.72 4.34 -15.47
N ILE A 188 17.78 5.17 -15.07
CA ILE A 188 17.59 6.53 -15.57
C ILE A 188 18.05 7.49 -14.48
N GLU A 189 18.87 8.46 -14.86
CA GLU A 189 19.29 9.54 -13.99
C GLU A 189 18.35 10.73 -14.17
N ASP A 190 17.58 11.01 -13.12
CA ASP A 190 16.83 12.26 -12.96
C ASP A 190 17.68 13.18 -12.08
N GLU A 191 17.56 14.51 -12.21
CA GLU A 191 18.43 15.54 -11.62
C GLU A 191 18.69 15.38 -10.10
N LYS A 192 17.88 14.57 -9.41
CA LYS A 192 17.89 14.36 -7.97
C LYS A 192 18.04 12.90 -7.53
N GLN A 193 17.96 11.93 -8.43
CA GLN A 193 18.00 10.50 -8.07
C GLN A 193 18.15 9.57 -9.28
N LYS A 194 18.79 8.43 -9.03
CA LYS A 194 18.80 7.28 -9.95
C LYS A 194 17.52 6.46 -9.78
N ILE A 195 16.82 6.20 -10.87
CA ILE A 195 15.55 5.46 -10.89
C ILE A 195 15.73 4.24 -11.79
N LYS A 196 15.38 3.06 -11.26
CA LYS A 196 15.29 1.85 -12.08
C LYS A 196 13.92 1.79 -12.76
N SER A 197 13.92 1.53 -14.05
CA SER A 197 12.72 1.35 -14.87
C SER A 197 12.75 -0.03 -15.53
N VAL A 198 11.58 -0.65 -15.67
CA VAL A 198 11.41 -1.93 -16.34
C VAL A 198 10.78 -1.66 -17.70
N VAL A 199 11.51 -1.98 -18.76
CA VAL A 199 11.05 -1.80 -20.15
C VAL A 199 10.70 -3.17 -20.72
N ILE A 200 9.46 -3.35 -21.15
CA ILE A 200 9.03 -4.56 -21.86
C ILE A 200 9.61 -4.50 -23.28
N THR A 201 10.34 -5.53 -23.67
CA THR A 201 11.02 -5.63 -24.97
C THR A 201 10.40 -6.68 -25.88
N ASP A 202 9.26 -7.25 -25.48
CA ASP A 202 8.49 -8.12 -26.37
C ASP A 202 8.01 -7.33 -27.59
N ASN A 203 8.16 -7.92 -28.77
CA ASN A 203 7.61 -7.34 -29.99
C ASN A 203 6.08 -7.32 -29.86
N LEU A 204 5.49 -6.12 -29.92
CA LEU A 204 4.04 -5.93 -29.89
C LEU A 204 3.38 -6.37 -31.22
N GLU A 205 4.18 -6.48 -32.27
CA GLU A 205 3.87 -7.18 -33.51
C GLU A 205 4.34 -8.63 -33.35
N LYS A 206 3.47 -9.52 -32.83
CA LYS A 206 3.71 -10.97 -33.00
C LYS A 206 3.06 -11.43 -34.31
N GLU A 207 3.80 -12.26 -35.04
CA GLU A 207 3.30 -13.21 -36.05
C GLU A 207 2.09 -14.02 -35.53
#